data_AF-A0A9Q2ZTG0-F1
#
_entry.id   AF-A0A9Q2ZTG0-F1
#
_cell.length_a   1.000
_cell.length_b   1.000
_cell.length_c   1.000
_cell.angle_alpha   90.00
_cell.angle_beta   90.00
_cell.angle_gamma   90.00
#
_symmetry.space_group_name_H-M   'P 1'
#
loop_
_entity.id
_entity.type
_entity.pdbx_description
1 polymer ?
#
loop_
_entity_poly.entity_id
_entity_poly.type
_entity_poly.pdbx_seq_one_letter_code
_entity_poly.pdbx_strand_id
1 'polypeptide(L)'
;MGGKDSNYQIVYRGETLNNFVPGGYVFFQRLKKYGGGYWLGKTHIDGFEFVIEKPVSLSEGLAYLLILADVEARFMEFVDDMDDFSLT
;
A
#
# COMPACT_ATOMS: atom_id res chain seq x y z
N MET A 1 -6.15 -19.12 10.98
CA MET A 1 -5.29 -19.24 9.78
C MET A 1 -5.07 -17.85 9.23
N GLY A 2 -3.92 -17.27 9.49
CA GLY A 2 -3.52 -15.93 9.04
C GLY A 2 -2.00 -15.87 9.16
N GLY A 3 -1.33 -16.34 8.11
CA GLY A 3 0.12 -16.48 8.07
C GLY A 3 0.81 -15.15 7.77
N LYS A 4 2.04 -15.05 8.28
CA LYS A 4 3.03 -13.96 8.12
C LYS A 4 2.54 -12.57 8.51
N ASP A 5 3.31 -11.93 9.38
CA ASP A 5 3.23 -10.49 9.66
C ASP A 5 3.03 -9.74 8.35
N SER A 6 1.78 -9.35 8.08
CA SER A 6 1.45 -8.66 6.86
C SER A 6 2.00 -7.25 7.03
N ASN A 7 2.85 -6.79 6.11
CA ASN A 7 3.45 -5.44 6.15
C ASN A 7 2.43 -4.30 5.96
N TYR A 8 1.13 -4.57 6.13
CA TYR A 8 0.06 -3.62 6.02
C TYR A 8 -1.04 -3.88 7.06
N GLN A 9 -1.77 -2.83 7.41
CA GLN A 9 -2.96 -2.89 8.26
C GLN A 9 -4.21 -2.58 7.42
N ILE A 10 -5.37 -3.09 7.82
CA ILE A 10 -6.67 -2.71 7.24
C ILE A 10 -7.52 -2.11 8.34
N VAL A 11 -8.07 -0.92 8.08
CA VAL A 11 -9.04 -0.25 8.94
C VAL A 11 -10.39 -0.29 8.25
N TYR A 12 -11.34 -1.03 8.84
CA TYR A 12 -12.68 -1.14 8.30
C TYR A 12 -13.54 0.09 8.63
N ARG A 13 -14.72 0.17 8.00
CA ARG A 13 -15.63 1.31 8.21
C ARG A 13 -16.08 1.40 9.66
N GLY A 14 -15.95 2.60 10.22
CA GLY A 14 -16.32 2.87 11.61
C GLY A 14 -15.25 2.45 12.61
N GLU A 15 -14.15 1.85 12.16
CA GLU A 15 -13.00 1.56 12.99
C GLU A 15 -12.00 2.71 12.98
N THR A 16 -11.10 2.72 13.96
CA THR A 16 -10.01 3.68 14.11
C THR A 16 -8.69 2.92 14.17
N LEU A 17 -7.65 3.48 13.56
CA LEU A 17 -6.30 2.94 13.67
C LEU A 17 -5.72 3.29 15.05
N ASN A 18 -5.82 2.36 16.01
CA ASN A 18 -5.39 2.61 17.39
C ASN A 18 -3.86 2.62 17.56
N ASN A 19 -3.17 1.75 16.83
CA ASN A 19 -1.71 1.66 16.82
C ASN A 19 -1.24 1.57 15.36
N PHE A 20 -0.23 2.37 15.02
CA PHE A 20 0.40 2.34 13.70
C PHE A 20 1.91 2.21 13.85
N VAL A 21 2.55 1.72 12.81
CA VAL A 21 4.00 1.68 12.67
C VAL A 21 4.39 2.81 11.72
N PRO A 22 5.22 3.79 12.13
CA PRO A 22 5.71 4.82 11.21
C PRO A 22 6.37 4.18 9.97
N GLY A 23 6.01 4.65 8.78
CA GLY A 23 6.38 4.07 7.48
C GLY A 23 5.55 2.85 7.06
N GLY A 24 4.68 2.32 7.93
CA GLY A 24 3.84 1.16 7.67
C GLY A 24 2.67 1.46 6.74
N TYR A 25 2.31 0.49 5.91
CA TYR A 25 1.20 0.59 4.97
C TYR A 25 -0.14 0.37 5.66
N VAL A 26 -1.16 1.13 5.27
CA VAL A 26 -2.52 0.96 5.76
C VAL A 26 -3.55 1.15 4.66
N PHE A 27 -4.58 0.31 4.69
CA PHE A 27 -5.78 0.41 3.87
C PHE A 27 -6.92 0.98 4.71
N PHE A 28 -7.44 2.15 4.33
CA PHE A 28 -8.66 2.71 4.92
C PHE A 28 -9.87 2.40 4.04
N GLN A 29 -10.81 1.62 4.56
CA GLN A 29 -12.00 1.23 3.80
C GLN A 29 -12.95 2.41 3.61
N ARG A 30 -13.21 2.78 2.35
CA ARG A 30 -14.14 3.86 2.01
C ARG A 30 -15.58 3.40 2.14
N LEU A 31 -16.49 4.33 2.43
CA LEU A 31 -17.94 4.07 2.47
C LEU A 31 -18.49 3.66 1.09
N LYS A 32 -19.46 2.73 1.07
CA LYS A 32 -20.11 2.22 -0.17
C LYS A 32 -20.75 3.34 -0.98
N LYS A 33 -21.38 4.32 -0.33
CA LYS A 33 -22.04 5.47 -0.99
C LYS A 33 -21.10 6.35 -1.81
N TYR A 34 -19.78 6.26 -1.58
CA TYR A 34 -18.77 7.00 -2.33
C TYR A 34 -18.00 6.11 -3.33
N GLY A 35 -18.56 4.96 -3.69
CA GLY A 35 -17.95 3.99 -4.60
C GLY A 35 -17.18 2.85 -3.91
N GLY A 36 -17.02 2.89 -2.59
CA GLY A 36 -16.30 1.84 -1.85
C GLY A 36 -14.80 1.82 -2.18
N GLY A 37 -14.18 0.64 -2.10
CA GLY A 37 -12.73 0.49 -2.22
C GLY A 37 -11.96 0.96 -0.99
N TYR A 38 -10.67 1.21 -1.17
CA TYR A 38 -9.73 1.55 -0.12
C TYR A 38 -8.85 2.73 -0.53
N TRP A 39 -8.50 3.56 0.44
CA TRP A 39 -7.32 4.42 0.33
C TRP A 39 -6.11 3.63 0.82
N LEU A 40 -5.07 3.55 0.00
CA LEU A 40 -3.80 2.94 0.38
C LEU A 40 -2.78 4.04 0.64
N GLY A 41 -2.13 3.97 1.80
CA GLY A 41 -1.09 4.93 2.15
C GLY A 41 -0.14 4.46 3.23
N LYS A 42 0.84 5.31 3.55
CA LYS A 42 1.78 5.14 4.66
C LYS A 42 1.36 5.99 5.84
N THR A 43 1.57 5.45 7.03
CA THR A 43 1.38 6.19 8.29
C THR A 43 2.69 6.81 8.74
N HIS A 44 2.64 8.07 9.14
CA HIS A 44 3.77 8.82 9.68
C HIS A 44 3.41 9.37 11.06
N ILE A 45 4.40 9.83 11.83
CA ILE A 45 4.16 10.38 13.17
C ILE A 45 3.21 11.59 13.11
N ASP A 46 3.32 12.37 12.04
CA ASP A 46 2.66 13.65 11.83
C ASP A 46 1.61 13.63 10.70
N GLY A 47 1.34 12.47 10.10
CA GLY A 47 0.41 12.43 8.99
C GLY A 47 0.19 11.09 8.33
N PHE A 48 -0.52 11.17 7.21
CA PHE A 48 -0.81 10.05 6.33
C PHE A 48 -0.48 10.45 4.90
N GLU A 49 0.27 9.61 4.22
CA GLU A 49 0.72 9.82 2.85
C GLU A 49 0.00 8.86 1.92
N PHE A 50 -0.60 9.37 0.84
CA PHE A 50 -1.18 8.52 -0.18
C PHE A 50 -0.07 7.82 -0.97
N VAL A 51 -0.11 6.49 -0.96
CA VAL A 51 0.75 5.68 -1.83
C VAL A 51 0.14 5.59 -3.23
N ILE A 52 -1.20 5.62 -3.32
CA ILE A 52 -1.93 5.77 -4.57
C ILE A 52 -2.95 6.89 -4.39
N GLU A 53 -2.90 7.92 -5.24
CA GLU A 53 -3.73 9.14 -5.15
C GLU A 53 -5.19 8.92 -5.60
N LYS A 54 -5.61 7.67 -5.79
CA LYS A 54 -6.99 7.28 -6.13
C LYS A 54 -7.44 6.08 -5.28
N PRO A 55 -8.75 5.92 -5.04
CA PRO A 55 -9.27 4.70 -4.42
C PRO A 55 -8.96 3.47 -5.27
N VAL A 56 -8.57 2.39 -4.60
CA VAL A 56 -8.24 1.10 -5.24
C VAL A 56 -9.08 -0.03 -4.69
N SER A 57 -9.18 -1.13 -5.45
CA SER A 57 -9.61 -2.41 -4.89
C SER A 57 -8.56 -2.96 -3.93
N LEU A 58 -8.95 -3.86 -3.00
CA LEU A 58 -7.96 -4.50 -2.11
C LEU A 58 -6.94 -5.30 -2.92
N SER A 59 -7.38 -6.01 -3.96
CA SER A 59 -6.49 -6.77 -4.85
C SER A 59 -5.49 -5.89 -5.60
N GLU A 60 -5.94 -4.75 -6.15
CA GLU A 60 -5.07 -3.78 -6.83
C GLU A 60 -4.02 -3.22 -5.87
N GLY A 61 -4.43 -2.83 -4.66
CA GLY A 61 -3.49 -2.32 -3.67
C GLY A 61 -2.51 -3.37 -3.15
N LEU A 62 -2.93 -4.62 -2.97
CA LEU A 62 -2.02 -5.72 -2.60
C LEU A 62 -1.00 -6.01 -3.71
N ALA A 63 -1.44 -6.04 -4.97
CA ALA A 63 -0.53 -6.21 -6.10
C ALA A 63 0.51 -5.08 -6.15
N TYR A 64 0.09 -3.84 -5.89
CA TYR A 64 0.98 -2.70 -5.83
C TYR A 64 2.02 -2.82 -4.70
N LEU A 65 1.60 -3.24 -3.50
CA LEU A 65 2.55 -3.46 -2.38
C LEU A 65 3.59 -4.54 -2.68
N LEU A 66 3.21 -5.59 -3.43
CA LEU A 66 4.16 -6.63 -3.86
C LEU A 66 5.21 -6.07 -4.83
N ILE A 67 4.78 -5.27 -5.80
CA ILE A 67 5.69 -4.60 -6.74
C ILE A 67 6.64 -3.66 -5.99
N LEU A 68 6.11 -2.85 -5.07
CA LEU A 68 6.93 -1.96 -4.25
C LEU A 68 7.97 -2.73 -3.44
N ALA A 69 7.59 -3.84 -2.81
CA ALA A 69 8.53 -4.65 -2.02
C ALA A 69 9.65 -5.24 -2.88
N ASP A 70 9.35 -5.65 -4.13
CA ASP A 70 10.36 -6.13 -5.08
C ASP A 70 11.34 -5.00 -5.48
N VAL A 71 10.80 -3.82 -5.82
CA VAL A 71 11.60 -2.64 -6.17
C VAL A 71 12.48 -2.18 -4.99
N GLU A 72 11.93 -2.15 -3.77
CA GLU A 72 12.68 -1.80 -2.55
C GLU A 72 13.81 -2.81 -2.27
N ALA A 73 13.60 -4.10 -2.52
CA ALA A 73 14.63 -5.13 -2.36
C ALA A 73 15.78 -4.99 -3.38
N ARG A 74 15.47 -4.50 -4.58
CA ARG A 74 16.41 -4.32 -5.69
C ARG A 74 16.99 -2.90 -5.78
N PHE A 75 16.74 -2.02 -4.80
CA PHE A 75 17.08 -0.59 -4.93
C PHE A 75 18.57 -0.28 -5.16
N MET A 76 19.49 -1.16 -4.71
CA MET A 76 20.94 -1.00 -4.95
C MET A 76 21.41 -1.59 -6.29
N GLU A 77 20.54 -2.28 -7.03
CA GLU A 77 20.86 -2.80 -8.36
C GLU A 77 20.78 -1.67 -9.37
N PHE A 78 21.93 -1.22 -9.88
CA PHE A 78 21.96 -0.37 -11.06
C PHE A 78 21.61 -1.23 -12.28
N VAL A 79 20.44 -0.99 -12.87
CA VAL A 79 20.03 -1.62 -14.12
C VAL A 79 20.75 -0.89 -15.25
N ASP A 80 21.85 -1.47 -15.74
CA ASP A 80 22.65 -0.89 -16.84
C ASP A 80 22.03 -1.19 -18.23
N ASP A 81 21.01 -2.05 -18.28
CA ASP A 81 20.34 -2.44 -19.52
C ASP A 81 19.12 -1.55 -19.80
N MET A 82 19.24 -0.72 -20.84
CA MET A 82 18.18 0.15 -21.40
C MET A 82 16.89 -0.60 -21.78
N ASP A 83 16.92 -1.92 -21.85
CA ASP A 83 15.81 -2.78 -22.30
C ASP A 83 14.80 -3.14 -21.18
N ASP A 84 15.13 -2.94 -19.90
CA ASP A 84 14.25 -3.33 -18.76
C ASP A 84 13.16 -2.28 -18.44
N PHE A 85 13.18 -1.12 -19.10
CA PHE A 85 12.17 -0.06 -18.94
C PHE A 85 10.92 -0.24 -19.82
N SER A 86 10.58 -1.48 -20.19
CA SER A 86 9.36 -1.74 -20.96
C SER A 86 8.14 -1.79 -20.04
N LEU A 87 7.44 -0.66 -19.93
CA LEU A 87 6.07 -0.62 -19.42
C LEU A 87 5.15 -1.30 -20.45
N THR A 88 4.99 -2.63 -20.32
CA THR A 88 3.98 -3.40 -21.05
C THR A 88 2.70 -3.54 -20.27
#